data_AF-A0A0F2Q0K5-F1
#
_entry.id   AF-A0A0F2Q0K5-F1
#
_cell.length_a   1.000
_cell.length_b   1.000
_cell.length_c   1.000
_cell.angle_alpha   90.00
_cell.angle_beta   90.00
_cell.angle_gamma   90.00
#
_symmetry.space_group_name_H-M   'P 1'
#
loop_
_entity.id
_entity.type
_entity.pdbx_description
1 polymer ?
#
loop_
_entity_poly.entity_id
_entity_poly.type
_entity_poly.pdbx_seq_one_letter_code
_entity_poly.pdbx_strand_id
1 'polypeptide(L)'
;MLLFSSLIVSACSSGPPVPQGEISETDLKLIDIDGFPPEVPHELEGRGDCLVCHRDGEIGGVPKTPHPEFTTCRQCHVLTDALN
;
A
#
# COMPACT_ATOMS: atom_id res chain seq x y z
N MET A 1 33.44 -42.18 -20.33
CA MET A 1 33.17 -40.77 -20.70
C MET A 1 32.02 -40.26 -19.85
N LEU A 2 32.33 -39.81 -18.64
CA LEU A 2 31.39 -39.16 -17.71
C LEU A 2 31.67 -37.66 -17.80
N LEU A 3 30.85 -36.91 -18.53
CA LEU A 3 30.87 -35.45 -18.54
C LEU A 3 29.43 -34.94 -18.57
N PHE A 4 28.69 -35.19 -17.48
CA PHE A 4 27.41 -34.51 -17.26
C PHE A 4 27.72 -33.13 -16.67
N SER A 5 27.45 -32.12 -17.49
CA SER A 5 27.60 -30.70 -17.21
C SER A 5 26.93 -30.33 -15.88
N SER A 6 27.71 -29.75 -14.98
CA SER A 6 27.23 -29.09 -13.79
C SER A 6 26.39 -27.86 -14.20
N LEU A 7 25.06 -27.98 -14.14
CA LEU A 7 24.20 -26.79 -14.12
C LEU A 7 24.43 -26.09 -12.78
N ILE A 8 25.14 -24.96 -12.86
CA ILE A 8 25.41 -24.07 -11.75
C ILE A 8 24.06 -23.47 -11.33
N VAL A 9 23.55 -23.90 -10.17
CA VAL A 9 22.44 -23.24 -9.49
C VAL A 9 22.95 -21.86 -9.10
N SER A 10 22.60 -20.85 -9.92
CA SER A 10 22.93 -19.46 -9.67
C SER A 10 22.23 -19.02 -8.40
N ALA A 11 23.02 -18.86 -7.33
CA ALA A 11 22.55 -18.44 -6.03
C ALA A 11 21.80 -17.11 -6.13
N CYS A 12 20.54 -17.08 -5.71
CA CYS A 12 19.84 -15.85 -5.41
C CYS A 12 20.57 -15.18 -4.24
N SER A 13 21.33 -14.12 -4.53
CA SER A 13 21.96 -13.30 -3.50
C SER A 13 20.87 -12.61 -2.69
N SER A 14 20.58 -13.12 -1.50
CA SER A 14 19.85 -12.40 -0.46
C SER A 14 20.57 -11.08 -0.21
N GLY A 15 19.90 -9.96 -0.47
CA GLY A 15 20.40 -8.64 -0.15
C GLY A 15 20.69 -8.48 1.35
N PRO A 16 21.38 -7.40 1.75
CA PRO A 16 21.65 -7.14 3.16
C PRO A 16 20.36 -7.12 3.99
N PRO A 17 20.37 -7.61 5.24
CA PRO A 17 19.22 -7.53 6.12
C PRO A 17 18.83 -6.06 6.31
N VAL A 18 17.57 -5.73 5.98
CA VAL A 18 16.98 -4.42 6.27
C VAL A 18 16.95 -4.29 7.81
N PRO A 19 17.47 -3.18 8.39
CA PRO A 19 17.36 -2.95 9.82
C PRO A 19 15.87 -2.87 10.19
N GLN A 20 15.42 -3.83 10.99
CA GLN A 20 14.07 -3.83 11.56
C GLN A 20 14.08 -2.82 12.71
N GLY A 21 13.82 -1.55 12.38
CA GLY A 21 13.47 -0.54 13.36
C GLY A 21 12.10 -0.89 13.96
N GLU A 22 12.07 -1.18 15.25
CA GLU A 22 10.85 -1.34 16.03
C GLU A 22 10.13 0.01 16.09
N ILE A 23 9.08 0.15 15.28
CA ILE A 23 8.17 1.29 15.35
C ILE A 23 7.22 1.04 16.52
N SER A 24 7.25 1.93 17.52
CA SER A 24 6.38 1.81 18.68
C SER A 24 4.93 1.98 18.25
N GLU A 25 3.98 1.27 18.88
CA GLU A 25 2.55 1.32 18.53
C GLU A 25 1.97 2.76 18.55
N THR A 26 2.64 3.68 19.25
CA THR A 26 2.30 5.11 19.28
C THR A 26 2.73 5.91 18.04
N ASP A 27 3.67 5.39 17.24
CA ASP A 27 4.20 6.06 16.05
C ASP A 27 3.38 5.74 14.79
N LEU A 28 2.67 4.60 14.75
CA LEU A 28 1.83 4.22 13.60
C LEU A 28 0.69 5.21 13.32
N LYS A 29 0.18 5.87 14.36
CA LYS A 29 -0.99 6.76 14.26
C LYS A 29 -0.66 8.18 13.79
N LEU A 30 0.63 8.52 13.69
CA LEU A 30 1.12 9.85 13.32
C LEU A 30 1.86 9.87 11.97
N ILE A 31 1.82 8.78 11.21
CA ILE A 31 2.38 8.72 9.85
C ILE A 31 1.43 9.44 8.89
N ASP A 32 1.32 10.76 9.04
CA ASP A 32 1.12 11.68 7.92
C ASP A 32 2.51 12.02 7.37
N ILE A 33 3.19 10.98 6.86
CA ILE A 33 4.45 11.19 6.16
C ILE A 33 4.05 11.62 4.75
N ASP A 34 4.43 12.84 4.36
CA ASP A 34 4.25 13.34 2.99
C ASP A 34 4.62 12.24 1.97
N GLY A 35 3.63 11.80 1.20
CA GLY A 35 3.78 10.77 0.16
C GLY A 35 3.37 9.35 0.55
N PHE A 36 2.98 9.07 1.79
CA PHE A 36 2.37 7.79 2.16
C PHE A 36 0.85 7.79 1.88
N PRO A 37 0.29 6.74 1.25
CA PRO A 37 -1.15 6.67 1.00
C PRO A 37 -1.92 6.51 2.32
N PRO A 38 -2.93 7.36 2.62
CA PRO A 38 -3.77 7.19 3.79
C PRO A 38 -4.59 5.89 3.72
N GLU A 39 -4.90 5.32 4.88
CA GLU A 39 -5.86 4.22 4.98
C GLU A 39 -7.27 4.69 4.62
N VAL A 40 -8.11 3.76 4.17
CA VAL A 40 -9.54 3.99 3.91
C VAL A 40 -10.31 3.82 5.22
N PRO A 41 -10.92 4.89 5.78
CA PRO A 41 -11.54 4.86 7.11
C PRO A 41 -13.03 4.44 7.08
N HIS A 42 -13.49 3.83 5.99
CA HIS A 42 -14.89 3.45 5.80
C HIS A 42 -15.02 2.15 4.99
N GLU A 43 -16.17 1.50 5.11
CA GLU A 43 -16.49 0.30 4.34
C GLU A 43 -16.67 0.60 2.84
N LEU A 44 -16.39 -0.40 2.01
CA LEU A 44 -16.54 -0.32 0.55
C LEU A 44 -17.84 -0.93 0.02
N GLU A 45 -18.67 -1.53 0.87
CA GLU A 45 -19.95 -2.11 0.46
C GLU A 45 -20.80 -1.05 -0.25
N GLY A 46 -21.08 -1.25 -1.54
CA GLY A 46 -21.79 -0.27 -2.38
C GLY A 46 -21.01 1.03 -2.71
N ARG A 47 -19.74 1.15 -2.31
CA ARG A 47 -18.87 2.33 -2.47
C ARG A 47 -17.54 2.02 -3.17
N GLY A 48 -17.55 0.99 -4.03
CA GLY A 48 -16.35 0.53 -4.75
C GLY A 48 -15.85 1.48 -5.85
N ASP A 49 -16.69 2.40 -6.33
CA ASP A 49 -16.29 3.43 -7.30
C ASP A 49 -15.78 4.67 -6.55
N CYS A 50 -14.47 4.69 -6.29
CA CYS A 50 -13.82 5.69 -5.44
C CYS A 50 -13.98 7.12 -5.98
N LEU A 51 -14.01 7.28 -7.30
CA LEU A 51 -14.03 8.60 -7.96
C LEU A 51 -15.40 9.29 -7.87
N VAL A 52 -16.47 8.56 -7.51
CA VAL A 52 -17.78 9.17 -7.25
C VAL A 52 -17.68 10.25 -6.17
N CYS A 53 -16.83 10.06 -5.16
CA CYS A 53 -16.64 11.02 -4.07
C CYS A 53 -15.27 11.72 -4.13
N HIS A 54 -14.20 10.99 -4.45
CA HIS A 54 -12.83 11.52 -4.34
C HIS A 54 -12.35 12.31 -5.57
N ARG A 55 -13.10 12.35 -6.68
CA ARG A 55 -12.64 13.06 -7.90
C ARG A 55 -12.52 14.56 -7.70
N ASP A 56 -13.56 15.18 -7.13
CA ASP A 56 -13.62 16.63 -6.93
C ASP A 56 -13.64 17.01 -5.44
N GLY A 57 -13.87 16.05 -4.54
CA GLY A 57 -13.78 16.27 -3.08
C GLY A 57 -14.92 17.11 -2.49
N GLU A 58 -16.01 17.29 -3.25
CA GLU A 58 -17.10 18.20 -2.85
C GLU A 58 -18.21 17.51 -2.03
N ILE A 59 -18.20 16.18 -1.95
CA ILE A 59 -19.18 15.42 -1.18
C ILE A 59 -18.68 15.29 0.27
N GLY A 60 -19.31 15.99 1.22
CA GLY A 60 -19.20 15.69 2.65
C GLY A 60 -17.81 15.81 3.28
N GLY A 61 -16.93 16.65 2.72
CA GLY A 61 -15.56 16.82 3.24
C GLY A 61 -14.61 15.68 2.87
N VAL A 62 -14.99 14.85 1.89
CA VAL A 62 -14.13 13.82 1.32
C VAL A 62 -12.94 14.48 0.62
N PRO A 63 -11.69 14.06 0.88
CA PRO A 63 -10.54 14.65 0.22
C PRO A 63 -10.54 14.36 -1.28
N LYS A 64 -10.20 15.37 -2.08
CA LYS A 64 -9.94 15.19 -3.50
C LYS A 64 -8.64 14.39 -3.69
N THR A 65 -8.68 13.36 -4.54
CA THR A 65 -7.46 12.66 -4.94
C THR A 65 -6.57 13.59 -5.78
N PRO A 66 -5.26 13.69 -5.47
CA PRO A 66 -4.33 14.44 -6.29
C PRO A 66 -3.92 13.67 -7.56
N HIS A 67 -4.34 12.41 -7.70
CA HIS A 67 -3.92 11.49 -8.77
C HIS A 67 -5.10 10.66 -9.31
N PRO A 68 -6.09 11.30 -9.97
CA PRO A 68 -7.28 10.62 -10.50
C PRO A 68 -6.96 9.61 -11.63
N GLU A 69 -5.75 9.64 -12.18
CA GLU A 69 -5.26 8.69 -13.18
C GLU A 69 -4.99 7.29 -12.62
N PHE A 70 -4.78 7.15 -11.30
CA PHE A 70 -4.59 5.84 -10.67
C PHE A 70 -5.94 5.22 -10.31
N THR A 71 -6.47 4.42 -11.24
CA THR A 71 -7.78 3.78 -11.09
C THR A 71 -7.79 2.54 -10.20
N THR A 72 -6.62 2.03 -9.80
CA THR A 72 -6.48 0.87 -8.89
C THR A 72 -6.14 1.35 -7.47
N CYS A 73 -7.07 2.07 -6.84
CA CYS A 73 -6.81 2.79 -5.58
C CYS A 73 -6.33 1.87 -4.44
N ARG A 74 -6.88 0.66 -4.38
CA ARG A 74 -6.58 -0.36 -3.35
C ARG A 74 -5.20 -1.01 -3.48
N GLN A 75 -4.43 -0.64 -4.51
CA GLN A 75 -3.02 -1.04 -4.58
C GLN A 75 -2.19 -0.33 -3.50
N CYS A 76 -2.60 0.87 -3.09
CA CYS A 76 -1.88 1.71 -2.14
C CYS A 76 -2.72 2.02 -0.90
N HIS A 77 -4.02 2.30 -1.07
CA HIS A 77 -4.93 2.58 0.04
C HIS A 77 -5.50 1.28 0.61
N VAL A 78 -5.05 0.93 1.80
CA VAL A 78 -5.53 -0.24 2.55
C VAL A 78 -6.74 0.13 3.41
N LEU A 79 -7.61 -0.83 3.69
CA LEU A 79 -8.71 -0.63 4.63
C LEU A 79 -8.14 -0.60 6.05
N THR A 80 -8.67 0.30 6.88
CA THR A 80 -8.34 0.27 8.31
C THR A 80 -9.01 -0.94 8.97
N ASP A 81 -8.27 -1.70 9.79
CA ASP A 81 -8.80 -2.84 10.54
C ASP A 81 -9.81 -2.43 11.63
N ALA A 82 -9.93 -1.12 11.91
CA ALA A 82 -10.78 -0.57 12.96
C ALA A 82 -12.30 -0.61 12.68
N LEU A 83 -12.74 -1.23 11.58
CA LEU A 83 -14.16 -1.44 11.26
C LEU A 83 -14.67 -2.83 11.60
N ASN A 84 -13.93 -3.60 12.41
CA ASN A 84 -14.31 -4.94 12.85
C ASN A 84 -14.36 -5.09 14.36
#